data_AF-A0A529P0L3-F1
#
_entry.id   AF-A0A529P0L3-F1
#
_cell.length_a   1.000
_cell.length_b   1.000
_cell.length_c   1.000
_cell.angle_alpha   90.00
_cell.angle_beta   90.00
_cell.angle_gamma   90.00
#
_symmetry.space_group_name_H-M   'P 1'
#
loop_
_entity.id
_entity.type
_entity.pdbx_description
1 polymer ?
#
loop_
_entity_poly.entity_id
_entity_poly.type
_entity_poly.pdbx_seq_one_letter_code
_entity_poly.pdbx_strand_id
1 'polypeptide(L)'
;EEFRLGQDCVGADMGWDVVLAGDVFYDKAFADRLLPWFQALTARGADILVGDPGRAYMPKKGLQSLAVYQVPVTRVLEDAEVKRTTVWRLA
;
A
#
# COMPACT_ATOMS: atom_id res chain seq x y z
N GLU A 1 23.30 3.50 -7.48
CA GLU A 1 23.24 4.39 -6.30
C GLU A 1 22.67 3.60 -5.12
N GLU A 2 23.28 3.65 -3.94
CA GLU A 2 22.81 2.92 -2.76
C GLU A 2 21.60 3.62 -2.13
N PHE A 3 20.55 2.85 -1.85
CA PHE A 3 19.36 3.34 -1.17
C PHE A 3 19.69 3.62 0.31
N ARG A 4 19.54 4.87 0.76
CA ARG A 4 19.67 5.21 2.18
C ARG A 4 18.31 5.16 2.87
N LEU A 5 18.26 4.49 4.02
CA LEU A 5 17.10 4.55 4.92
C LEU A 5 16.74 6.02 5.23
N GLY A 6 15.47 6.38 5.02
CA GLY A 6 14.96 7.73 5.24
C GLY A 6 14.95 8.65 4.02
N GLN A 7 15.42 8.19 2.86
CA GLN A 7 15.29 8.94 1.61
C GLN A 7 13.86 8.79 1.04
N ASP A 8 13.25 9.92 0.68
CA ASP A 8 11.95 9.94 0.00
C ASP A 8 12.11 9.41 -1.43
N CYS A 9 11.45 8.29 -1.73
CA CYS A 9 11.43 7.68 -3.05
C CYS A 9 10.15 7.98 -3.84
N VAL A 10 9.17 8.67 -3.24
CA VAL A 10 7.88 8.92 -3.88
C VAL A 10 8.04 9.89 -5.05
N GLY A 11 7.71 9.41 -6.25
CA GLY A 11 7.88 10.12 -7.51
C GLY A 11 9.14 9.73 -8.27
N ALA A 12 10.04 8.93 -7.69
CA ALA A 12 11.20 8.40 -8.38
C ALA A 12 10.84 7.12 -9.15
N ASP A 13 11.55 6.86 -10.24
CA ASP A 13 11.55 5.56 -10.89
C ASP A 13 13.00 5.07 -11.01
N MET A 14 13.33 4.06 -10.21
CA MET A 14 14.69 3.51 -10.13
C MET A 14 14.80 2.11 -10.74
N GLY A 15 13.84 1.70 -11.59
CA GLY A 15 13.91 0.38 -12.23
C GLY A 15 13.27 -0.77 -11.45
N TRP A 16 12.43 -0.50 -10.43
CA TRP A 16 11.90 -1.57 -9.57
C TRP A 16 10.87 -2.46 -10.29
N ASP A 17 11.05 -3.77 -10.29
CA ASP A 17 10.04 -4.68 -10.83
C ASP A 17 8.80 -4.78 -9.92
N VAL A 18 8.99 -4.65 -8.60
CA VAL A 18 7.94 -4.76 -7.59
C VAL A 18 8.08 -3.66 -6.54
N VAL A 19 6.96 -3.02 -6.18
CA VAL A 19 6.86 -2.07 -5.06
C VAL A 19 5.87 -2.59 -4.03
N LEU A 20 6.33 -2.69 -2.78
CA LEU A 20 5.51 -3.07 -1.64
C LEU A 20 5.22 -1.83 -0.79
N ALA A 21 3.93 -1.54 -0.58
CA ALA A 21 3.48 -0.41 0.23
C ALA A 21 2.56 -0.91 1.36
N GLY A 22 2.89 -0.60 2.61
CA GLY A 22 2.10 -1.00 3.77
C GLY A 22 1.45 0.20 4.45
N ASP A 23 0.14 0.10 4.72
CA ASP A 23 -0.66 1.11 5.43
C ASP A 23 -0.36 2.53 4.95
N VAL A 24 -0.53 2.78 3.65
CA VAL A 24 -0.18 4.06 3.01
C VAL A 24 -1.38 4.96 2.74
N PHE A 25 -2.61 4.45 2.90
CA PHE A 25 -3.85 5.22 2.70
C PHE A 25 -4.42 5.78 4.01
N TYR A 26 -3.57 6.01 5.02
CA TYR A 26 -3.96 6.59 6.31
C TYR A 26 -4.25 8.09 6.25
N ASP A 27 -3.63 8.81 5.30
CA ASP A 27 -3.77 10.25 5.12
C ASP A 27 -4.10 10.58 3.66
N LYS A 28 -4.97 11.58 3.46
CA LYS A 28 -5.44 11.98 2.14
C LYS A 28 -4.32 12.59 1.29
N ALA A 29 -3.53 13.51 1.85
CA ALA A 29 -2.49 14.20 1.09
C ALA A 29 -1.39 13.22 0.68
N PHE A 30 -1.09 12.25 1.55
CA PHE A 30 -0.16 11.18 1.22
C PHE A 30 -0.72 10.24 0.13
N ALA A 31 -1.97 9.81 0.24
CA ALA A 31 -2.64 9.00 -0.78
C ALA A 31 -2.67 9.71 -2.16
N ASP A 32 -3.02 11.00 -2.18
CA ASP A 32 -3.06 11.82 -3.39
C ASP A 32 -1.68 11.94 -4.06
N ARG A 33 -0.60 11.92 -3.26
CA ARG A 33 0.78 11.92 -3.77
C ARG A 33 1.21 10.56 -4.31
N LEU A 34 0.79 9.48 -3.66
CA LEU A 34 1.19 8.11 -4.02
C LEU A 34 0.48 7.58 -5.26
N LEU A 35 -0.80 7.90 -5.46
CA LEU A 35 -1.59 7.31 -6.53
C LEU A 35 -1.05 7.61 -7.94
N PRO A 36 -0.72 8.86 -8.30
CA PRO A 36 -0.12 9.17 -9.61
C PRO A 36 1.22 8.46 -9.80
N TRP A 37 2.01 8.34 -8.73
CA TRP A 37 3.29 7.67 -8.77
C TRP A 37 3.15 6.16 -8.99
N PHE A 38 2.27 5.49 -8.25
CA PHE A 38 1.98 4.08 -8.47
C PHE A 38 1.43 3.81 -9.87
N GLN A 39 0.54 4.67 -10.37
CA GLN A 39 0.04 4.57 -11.75
C GLN A 39 1.15 4.67 -12.78
N ALA A 40 2.11 5.59 -12.60
CA ALA A 40 3.26 5.71 -13.50
C ALA A 40 4.14 4.45 -13.48
N LEU A 41 4.40 3.90 -12.29
CA LEU A 41 5.19 2.67 -12.15
C LEU A 41 4.47 1.45 -12.74
N THR A 42 3.15 1.33 -12.54
CA THR A 42 2.31 0.29 -13.16
C THR A 42 2.31 0.42 -14.68
N ALA A 43 2.18 1.63 -15.22
CA ALA A 43 2.19 1.88 -16.67
C ALA A 43 3.51 1.48 -17.34
N ARG A 44 4.63 1.54 -16.60
CA ARG A 44 5.92 1.04 -17.05
C ARG A 44 6.01 -0.50 -17.01
N GLY A 45 5.20 -1.16 -16.20
CA GLY A 45 5.17 -2.63 -16.04
C GLY A 45 5.60 -3.13 -14.66
N ALA A 46 5.72 -2.25 -13.67
CA ALA A 46 6.03 -2.68 -12.30
C ALA A 46 4.78 -3.13 -11.54
N ASP A 47 4.96 -4.11 -10.68
CA ASP A 47 3.90 -4.62 -9.82
C ASP A 47 3.82 -3.85 -8.51
N ILE A 48 2.67 -3.22 -8.26
CA ILE A 48 2.42 -2.48 -7.02
C ILE A 48 1.50 -3.29 -6.12
N LEU A 49 2.03 -3.71 -4.96
CA LEU A 49 1.29 -4.43 -3.93
C LEU A 49 1.10 -3.54 -2.71
N VAL A 50 -0.16 -3.38 -2.29
CA VAL A 50 -0.52 -2.57 -1.13
C VAL A 50 -1.15 -3.45 -0.05
N GLY A 51 -0.56 -3.47 1.13
CA GLY A 51 -1.18 -4.04 2.33
C GLY A 51 -1.98 -2.98 3.07
N ASP A 52 -3.31 -3.07 3.06
CA ASP A 52 -4.18 -2.09 3.72
C ASP A 52 -5.47 -2.73 4.27
N PRO A 53 -5.92 -2.35 5.48
CA PRO A 53 -7.16 -2.87 6.09
C PRO A 53 -8.45 -2.32 5.44
N GLY A 54 -8.36 -1.45 4.44
CA GLY A 54 -9.50 -0.77 3.81
C GLY A 54 -9.72 0.63 4.38
N ARG A 55 -8.65 1.42 4.50
CA ARG A 55 -8.69 2.83 4.96
C ARG A 55 -9.57 3.69 4.05
N ALA A 56 -10.07 4.79 4.60
CA ALA A 56 -11.01 5.69 3.92
C ALA A 56 -10.51 6.28 2.59
N TYR A 57 -9.19 6.43 2.42
CA TYR A 57 -8.56 7.02 1.23
C TYR A 57 -8.05 5.99 0.22
N MET A 58 -8.33 4.70 0.44
CA MET A 58 -7.99 3.66 -0.52
C MET A 58 -8.82 3.85 -1.82
N PRO A 59 -8.20 3.70 -3.00
CA PRO A 59 -8.92 3.73 -4.28
C PRO A 59 -10.06 2.72 -4.32
N LYS A 60 -11.22 3.15 -4.82
CA LYS A 60 -12.38 2.25 -4.98
C LYS A 60 -12.36 1.45 -6.29
N LYS A 61 -11.44 1.79 -7.20
CA LYS A 61 -11.30 1.21 -8.55
C LYS A 61 -9.81 1.02 -8.85
N GLY A 62 -9.49 0.12 -9.78
CA GLY A 62 -8.10 -0.17 -10.16
C GLY A 62 -7.33 -0.97 -9.11
N LEU A 63 -8.01 -1.54 -8.11
CA LEU A 63 -7.41 -2.46 -7.14
C LEU A 63 -8.02 -3.85 -7.27
N GLN A 64 -7.15 -4.84 -7.35
CA GLN A 64 -7.49 -6.25 -7.28
C GLN A 64 -7.10 -6.80 -5.92
N SER A 65 -8.06 -7.35 -5.17
CA SER A 65 -7.75 -8.08 -3.94
C SER A 65 -7.02 -9.37 -4.27
N LEU A 66 -5.85 -9.58 -3.66
CA LEU A 66 -5.03 -10.79 -3.85
C LEU A 66 -5.15 -11.76 -2.67
N ALA A 67 -5.12 -11.24 -1.44
CA ALA A 67 -5.16 -12.06 -0.24
C ALA A 67 -5.70 -11.27 0.95
N VAL A 68 -6.40 -11.95 1.85
CA VAL A 68 -6.88 -11.37 3.11
C VAL A 68 -6.22 -12.11 4.26
N TYR A 69 -5.65 -11.35 5.19
CA TYR A 69 -5.02 -11.88 6.40
C TYR A 69 -5.78 -11.42 7.63
N GLN A 70 -5.94 -12.34 8.56
CA GLN A 70 -6.56 -12.11 9.86
C GLN A 70 -5.47 -12.25 10.91
N VAL A 71 -5.07 -11.13 11.52
CA VAL A 71 -4.04 -11.10 12.55
C VAL A 71 -4.71 -11.14 13.92
N PRO A 72 -4.53 -12.21 14.71
CA PRO A 72 -5.01 -12.25 16.09
C PRO A 72 -4.29 -11.19 16.90
N VAL A 73 -5.04 -10.31 17.54
CA VAL A 73 -4.49 -9.36 18.52
C VAL A 73 -4.69 -9.93 19.92
N THR A 74 -3.63 -9.97 20.72
CA THR A 74 -3.70 -10.43 22.11
C THR A 74 -4.61 -9.49 22.92
N ARG A 75 -5.71 -10.06 23.42
CA ARG A 75 -6.74 -9.42 24.24
C ARG A 75 -6.13 -8.75 25.48
N VAL A 76 -5.79 -7.48 25.42
CA VAL A 76 -5.63 -6.66 26.64
C VAL A 76 -6.33 -5.31 26.56
N LEU A 77 -6.64 -4.72 25.38
CA LEU A 77 -7.10 -3.31 25.38
C LEU A 77 -8.24 -2.86 24.44
N GLU A 78 -8.75 -3.59 23.44
CA GLU A 78 -9.83 -3.04 22.59
C GLU A 78 -10.85 -4.08 22.06
N ASP A 79 -12.11 -3.63 21.90
CA ASP A 79 -13.37 -4.36 21.61
C ASP A 79 -13.47 -4.99 20.20
N ALA A 80 -12.35 -5.18 19.48
CA ALA A 80 -12.35 -5.74 18.13
C ALA A 80 -11.40 -6.94 17.99
N GLU A 81 -11.99 -8.12 17.77
CA GLU A 81 -11.38 -9.42 18.04
C GLU A 81 -10.31 -9.89 17.03
N VAL A 82 -10.13 -9.22 15.88
CA VAL A 82 -9.15 -9.59 14.83
C VAL A 82 -8.83 -8.34 13.99
N LYS A 83 -7.53 -8.08 13.71
CA LYS A 83 -7.15 -7.08 12.68
C LYS A 83 -7.16 -7.76 11.32
N ARG A 84 -8.15 -7.41 10.49
CA ARG A 84 -8.24 -7.85 9.09
C ARG A 84 -7.45 -6.89 8.21
N THR A 85 -6.53 -7.42 7.41
CA THR A 85 -5.80 -6.65 6.38
C THR A 85 -5.88 -7.35 5.04
N THR A 86 -5.89 -6.59 3.95
CA THR A 86 -5.98 -7.13 2.60
C THR A 86 -4.75 -6.69 1.81
N VAL A 87 -4.17 -7.61 1.04
CA VAL A 87 -3.16 -7.30 0.03
C VAL A 87 -3.90 -7.03 -1.28
N TRP A 88 -3.64 -5.85 -1.83
CA TRP A 88 -4.21 -5.35 -3.07
C TRP A 88 -3.11 -5.22 -4.12
N ARG A 89 -3.44 -5.50 -5.37
CA ARG A 89 -2.62 -5.13 -6.53
C ARG A 89 -3.23 -3.94 -7.23
N LEU A 90 -2.42 -2.95 -7.58
CA LEU A 90 -2.86 -1.90 -8.51
C LEU A 90 -2.84 -2.45 -9.94
N ALA A 91 -3.96 -2.31 -10.65
CA ALA A 91 -4.17 -2.79 -12.02
C ALA A 91 -4.37 -1.63 -13.01
#